data_AF-A0AAF0ISK5-F1
#
_entry.id   AF-A0AAF0ISK5-F1
#
_cell.length_a   1.000
_cell.length_b   1.000
_cell.length_c   1.000
_cell.angle_alpha   90.00
_cell.angle_beta   90.00
_cell.angle_gamma   90.00
#
_symmetry.space_group_name_H-M   'P 1'
#
loop_
_entity.id
_entity.type
_entity.pdbx_description
1 polymer ?
#
loop_
_entity_poly.entity_id
_entity_poly.type
_entity_poly.pdbx_seq_one_letter_code
_entity_poly.pdbx_strand_id
1 'polypeptide(L)'
;MSNAVPTAEEASVFHAPRPFKSAAYTERYSGSTRRNKTLKQILNSERDAQFQRLGIDKKRKDAKRRKTDEAAAAAAPDAGTAAPDAPGVPPSPAPEASERRVVPTYTSVEAPPSLLPAKRYCDVTGLQALYTDPKTRLRYHSAEIYDIIRGFVRAID
;
A
#
# COMPACT_ATOMS: atom_id res chain seq x y z
N MET A 1 9.52 26.51 -40.75
CA MET A 1 10.06 25.66 -39.66
C MET A 1 9.37 24.31 -39.75
N SER A 2 10.04 23.31 -40.32
CA SER A 2 9.48 21.97 -40.53
C SER A 2 9.46 21.21 -39.21
N ASN A 3 8.26 20.89 -38.71
CA ASN A 3 8.08 19.99 -37.57
C ASN A 3 8.29 18.54 -38.04
N ALA A 4 9.54 18.09 -38.09
CA ALA A 4 9.85 16.68 -38.30
C ALA A 4 9.54 15.91 -37.00
N VAL A 5 8.70 14.88 -37.09
CA VAL A 5 8.44 13.97 -35.97
C VAL A 5 9.69 13.10 -35.79
N PRO A 6 10.29 13.04 -34.59
CA PRO A 6 11.47 12.23 -34.36
C PRO A 6 11.17 10.75 -34.59
N THR A 7 12.14 10.06 -35.17
CA THR A 7 12.07 8.61 -35.39
C THR A 7 12.20 7.86 -34.06
N ALA A 8 11.75 6.59 -34.02
CA ALA A 8 11.78 5.78 -32.80
C ALA A 8 13.20 5.60 -32.21
N GLU A 9 14.22 5.63 -33.06
CA GLU A 9 15.63 5.52 -32.65
C GLU A 9 16.15 6.80 -32.01
N GLU A 10 15.75 7.97 -32.53
CA GLU A 10 16.08 9.29 -31.97
C GLU A 10 15.38 9.53 -30.62
N ALA A 11 14.20 8.94 -30.42
CA ALA A 11 13.49 8.98 -29.14
C ALA A 11 13.97 7.91 -28.13
N SER A 12 14.95 7.06 -28.48
CA SER A 12 15.43 5.99 -27.62
C SER A 12 16.46 6.45 -26.59
N VAL A 13 16.09 6.38 -25.31
CA VAL A 13 16.99 6.67 -24.16
C VAL A 13 17.94 5.49 -23.86
N PHE A 14 17.85 4.39 -24.63
CA PHE A 14 18.67 3.20 -24.41
C PHE A 14 20.11 3.40 -24.91
N HIS A 15 20.29 4.06 -26.05
CA HIS A 15 21.60 4.26 -26.69
C HIS A 15 22.34 5.51 -26.19
N ALA A 16 21.66 6.38 -25.44
CA ALA A 16 22.27 7.57 -24.86
C ALA A 16 23.24 7.21 -23.71
N PRO A 17 24.46 7.79 -23.68
CA PRO A 17 25.39 7.58 -22.57
C PRO A 17 24.80 8.12 -21.26
N ARG A 18 25.11 7.46 -20.13
CA ARG A 18 24.59 7.80 -18.79
C ARG A 18 25.71 8.32 -17.87
N PRO A 19 26.30 9.50 -18.15
CA PRO A 19 27.54 9.95 -17.49
C PRO A 19 27.37 10.24 -15.99
N PHE A 20 26.15 10.49 -15.52
CA PHE A 20 25.85 10.82 -14.12
C PHE A 20 25.18 9.67 -13.34
N LYS A 21 24.96 8.49 -13.95
CA LYS A 21 24.40 7.32 -13.24
C LYS A 21 25.55 6.39 -12.85
N SER A 22 25.69 6.09 -11.56
CA SER A 22 26.74 5.18 -11.10
C SER A 22 26.45 3.74 -11.53
N ALA A 23 27.47 3.07 -12.06
CA ALA A 23 27.39 1.67 -12.50
C ALA A 23 26.92 0.75 -11.36
N ALA A 24 27.48 0.93 -10.15
CA ALA A 24 27.11 0.19 -8.96
C ALA A 24 25.62 0.35 -8.57
N TYR A 25 25.03 1.53 -8.80
CA TYR A 25 23.61 1.76 -8.54
C TYR A 25 22.75 1.06 -9.59
N THR A 26 23.12 1.16 -10.88
CA THR A 26 22.39 0.50 -11.95
C THR A 26 22.41 -1.02 -11.80
N GLU A 27 23.54 -1.64 -11.44
CA GLU A 27 23.63 -3.09 -11.24
C GLU A 27 22.79 -3.57 -10.06
N ARG A 28 22.84 -2.89 -8.92
CA ARG A 28 22.04 -3.25 -7.73
C ARG A 28 20.53 -3.12 -7.95
N TYR A 29 20.10 -2.19 -8.81
CA TYR A 29 18.70 -1.84 -8.96
C TYR A 29 18.05 -2.29 -10.28
N SER A 30 18.84 -2.71 -11.28
CA SER A 30 18.37 -3.14 -12.62
C SER A 30 17.32 -4.27 -12.56
N GLY A 31 17.30 -5.08 -11.51
CA GLY A 31 16.32 -6.16 -11.29
C GLY A 31 15.55 -6.07 -9.97
N SER A 32 15.57 -4.93 -9.26
CA SER A 32 14.98 -4.86 -7.91
C SER A 32 13.46 -4.80 -7.96
N THR A 33 12.82 -5.95 -7.70
CA THR A 33 11.36 -6.11 -7.52
C THR A 33 10.81 -5.41 -6.26
N ARG A 34 11.69 -4.86 -5.41
CA ARG A 34 11.31 -4.26 -4.11
C ARG A 34 10.70 -2.86 -4.21
N ARG A 35 10.78 -2.21 -5.39
CA ARG A 35 10.34 -0.82 -5.59
C ARG A 35 8.90 -0.71 -6.07
N ASN A 36 8.45 -1.63 -6.92
CA ASN A 36 7.12 -1.57 -7.53
C ASN A 36 6.09 -2.33 -6.68
N LYS A 37 5.95 -1.92 -5.42
CA LYS A 37 4.96 -2.50 -4.51
C LYS A 37 3.62 -1.80 -4.66
N THR A 38 2.53 -2.54 -4.54
CA THR A 38 1.20 -1.93 -4.49
C THR A 38 1.05 -1.11 -3.21
N LEU A 39 0.20 -0.07 -3.22
CA LEU A 39 -0.06 0.73 -2.02
C LEU A 39 -0.41 -0.16 -0.82
N LYS A 40 -1.25 -1.18 -1.03
CA LYS A 40 -1.62 -2.18 -0.02
C LYS A 40 -0.41 -2.89 0.60
N GLN A 41 0.57 -3.28 -0.21
CA GLN A 41 1.79 -3.93 0.28
C GLN A 41 2.66 -2.98 1.11
N ILE A 42 2.74 -1.70 0.71
CA ILE A 42 3.45 -0.66 1.46
C ILE A 42 2.79 -0.48 2.83
N LEU A 43 1.47 -0.24 2.85
CA LEU A 43 0.70 -0.05 4.10
C LEU A 43 0.81 -1.25 5.05
N ASN A 44 0.75 -2.48 4.53
CA ASN A 44 0.91 -3.66 5.35
C ASN A 44 2.33 -3.75 5.94
N SER A 45 3.37 -3.47 5.15
CA SER A 45 4.74 -3.48 5.65
C SER A 45 5.00 -2.41 6.71
N GLU A 46 4.34 -1.24 6.60
CA GLU A 46 4.39 -0.20 7.61
C GLU A 46 3.66 -0.61 8.89
N ARG A 47 2.47 -1.22 8.77
CA ARG A 47 1.71 -1.75 9.91
C ARG A 47 2.52 -2.81 10.66
N ASP A 48 3.13 -3.75 9.96
CA ASP A 48 3.97 -4.81 10.55
C ASP A 48 5.22 -4.20 11.22
N ALA A 49 5.85 -3.20 10.58
CA ALA A 49 6.97 -2.47 11.19
C ALA A 49 6.55 -1.70 12.45
N GLN A 50 5.34 -1.14 12.50
CA GLN A 50 4.79 -0.49 13.68
C GLN A 50 4.53 -1.50 14.82
N PHE A 51 3.93 -2.67 14.53
CA PHE A 51 3.74 -3.73 15.54
C PHE A 51 5.06 -4.26 16.10
N GLN A 52 6.08 -4.38 15.26
CA GLN A 52 7.44 -4.75 15.68
C GLN A 52 8.07 -3.67 16.56
N ARG A 53 7.93 -2.38 16.20
CA ARG A 53 8.43 -1.24 17.00
C ARG A 53 7.77 -1.16 18.38
N LEU A 54 6.47 -1.45 18.47
CA LEU A 54 5.72 -1.50 19.73
C LEU A 54 5.96 -2.78 20.54
N GLY A 55 6.75 -3.73 20.01
CA GLY A 55 7.10 -4.98 20.70
C GLY A 55 5.92 -5.97 20.86
N ILE A 56 4.79 -5.70 20.22
CA ILE A 56 3.58 -6.54 20.31
C ILE A 56 3.83 -7.90 19.65
N ASP A 57 4.62 -7.95 18.58
CA ASP A 57 4.99 -9.20 17.90
C ASP A 57 5.95 -10.06 18.73
N LYS A 58 6.86 -9.44 19.49
CA LYS A 58 7.70 -10.16 20.46
C LYS A 58 6.82 -10.78 21.56
N LYS A 59 5.92 -9.98 22.16
CA LYS A 59 4.94 -10.46 23.14
C LYS A 59 4.08 -11.63 22.62
N ARG A 60 3.60 -11.55 21.37
CA ARG A 60 2.85 -12.64 20.72
C ARG A 60 3.69 -13.88 20.46
N LYS A 61 4.93 -13.73 19.97
CA LYS A 61 5.86 -14.86 19.78
C LYS A 61 6.24 -15.50 21.10
N ASP A 62 6.54 -14.71 22.13
CA ASP A 62 6.87 -15.20 23.48
C ASP A 62 5.67 -15.90 24.12
N ALA A 63 4.46 -15.35 23.99
CA ALA A 63 3.24 -16.02 24.45
C ALA A 63 2.95 -17.32 23.69
N LYS A 64 3.21 -17.36 22.37
CA LYS A 64 3.07 -18.58 21.56
C LYS A 64 4.10 -19.64 21.96
N ARG A 65 5.36 -19.24 22.19
CA ARG A 65 6.43 -20.12 22.70
C ARG A 65 6.06 -20.68 24.07
N ARG A 66 5.63 -19.84 25.01
CA ARG A 66 5.13 -20.28 26.33
C ARG A 66 3.96 -21.28 26.21
N LYS A 67 3.02 -21.07 25.27
CA LYS A 67 1.91 -22.00 25.03
C LYS A 67 2.35 -23.33 24.42
N THR A 68 3.36 -23.32 23.53
CA THR A 68 3.94 -24.55 22.99
C THR A 68 4.81 -25.27 24.03
N ASP A 69 5.47 -24.53 24.90
CA ASP A 69 6.28 -25.06 26.00
C ASP A 69 5.39 -25.66 27.10
N GLU A 70 4.24 -25.05 27.42
CA GLU A 70 3.21 -25.64 28.31
C GLU A 70 2.57 -26.91 27.72
N ALA A 71 2.37 -26.96 26.40
CA ALA A 71 1.90 -28.17 25.73
C ALA A 71 2.98 -29.26 25.64
N ALA A 72 4.26 -28.89 25.62
CA ALA A 72 5.39 -29.81 25.61
C ALA A 72 5.79 -30.29 27.03
N ALA A 73 5.55 -29.51 28.08
CA ALA A 73 5.87 -29.86 29.48
C ALA A 73 5.00 -31.00 30.06
N ALA A 74 3.99 -31.49 29.32
CA ALA A 74 3.30 -32.75 29.62
C ALA A 74 4.11 -34.00 29.19
N ALA A 75 5.30 -33.83 28.61
CA ALA A 75 6.22 -34.91 28.26
C ALA A 75 7.68 -34.43 28.38
N ALA A 76 8.46 -34.98 29.31
CA ALA A 76 9.89 -34.67 29.48
C ALA A 76 10.65 -35.93 29.96
N PRO A 77 12.00 -35.99 29.89
CA PRO A 77 13.00 -35.23 29.08
C PRO A 77 14.14 -36.11 28.47
N ASP A 78 15.01 -35.58 27.59
CA ASP A 78 16.49 -35.78 27.62
C ASP A 78 17.24 -34.83 26.64
N ALA A 79 18.57 -34.74 26.76
CA ALA A 79 19.46 -33.60 26.49
C ALA A 79 20.13 -33.54 25.09
N GLY A 80 20.78 -32.41 24.75
CA GLY A 80 21.69 -32.34 23.59
C GLY A 80 22.15 -30.94 23.13
N THR A 81 23.15 -30.39 23.82
CA THR A 81 24.29 -29.55 23.37
C THR A 81 24.09 -28.40 22.37
N ALA A 82 24.30 -27.17 22.87
CA ALA A 82 24.43 -25.93 22.10
C ALA A 82 25.89 -25.65 21.68
N ALA A 83 26.10 -25.23 20.43
CA ALA A 83 27.34 -24.65 19.93
C ALA A 83 27.25 -23.10 20.00
N PRO A 84 28.30 -22.37 20.45
CA PRO A 84 28.24 -20.91 20.54
C PRO A 84 28.58 -20.23 19.20
N ASP A 85 27.68 -19.37 18.74
CA ASP A 85 27.85 -18.47 17.61
C ASP A 85 28.91 -17.38 17.89
N ALA A 86 29.65 -17.02 16.85
CA ALA A 86 30.74 -16.04 16.83
C ALA A 86 30.30 -14.62 17.28
N PRO A 87 31.20 -13.82 17.89
CA PRO A 87 30.86 -12.56 18.53
C PRO A 87 30.50 -11.47 17.51
N GLY A 88 29.30 -10.92 17.67
CA GLY A 88 28.80 -9.74 16.97
C GLY A 88 29.55 -8.47 17.35
N VAL A 89 29.81 -7.66 16.34
CA VAL A 89 30.22 -6.26 16.43
C VAL A 89 29.30 -5.51 17.41
N PRO A 90 29.82 -4.82 18.43
CA PRO A 90 28.97 -4.06 19.36
C PRO A 90 28.31 -2.87 18.64
N PRO A 91 27.00 -2.62 18.82
CA PRO A 91 26.36 -1.43 18.28
C PRO A 91 26.84 -0.19 19.03
N SER A 92 27.41 0.74 18.27
CA SER A 92 27.79 2.10 18.66
C SER A 92 26.70 2.80 19.50
N PRO A 93 27.07 3.56 20.56
CA PRO A 93 26.12 4.11 21.52
C PRO A 93 25.22 5.16 20.89
N ALA A 94 23.91 5.01 21.13
CA ALA A 94 22.87 5.93 20.71
C ALA A 94 23.03 7.30 21.38
N PRO A 95 23.03 8.42 20.63
CA PRO A 95 22.69 9.71 21.20
C PRO A 95 21.16 9.77 21.39
N GLU A 96 20.82 9.79 22.67
CA GLU A 96 19.71 10.45 23.36
C GLU A 96 18.43 10.82 22.58
N ALA A 97 17.33 10.46 23.24
CA ALA A 97 15.93 10.73 22.99
C ALA A 97 15.58 12.21 22.70
N SER A 98 16.05 12.74 21.56
CA SER A 98 15.31 13.81 20.89
C SER A 98 13.92 13.26 20.60
N GLU A 99 12.90 13.96 21.09
CA GLU A 99 11.48 13.69 20.87
C GLU A 99 11.31 13.01 19.52
N ARG A 100 10.99 11.71 19.55
CA ARG A 100 10.89 10.91 18.32
C ARG A 100 9.85 11.59 17.47
N ARG A 101 10.29 12.43 16.52
CA ARG A 101 9.43 13.07 15.54
C ARG A 101 8.61 11.93 14.97
N VAL A 102 7.32 11.91 15.30
CA VAL A 102 6.40 10.93 14.76
C VAL A 102 6.35 11.28 13.28
N VAL A 103 7.21 10.63 12.50
CA VAL A 103 7.18 10.75 11.05
C VAL A 103 5.78 10.29 10.65
N PRO A 104 4.94 11.17 10.09
CA PRO A 104 3.59 10.81 9.70
C PRO A 104 3.67 9.58 8.81
N THR A 105 3.23 8.44 9.32
CA THR A 105 3.16 7.19 8.56
C THR A 105 1.84 7.21 7.78
N TYR A 106 1.70 6.46 6.67
CA TYR A 106 0.48 6.54 5.85
C TYR A 106 -0.81 6.23 6.61
N THR A 107 -0.74 5.50 7.74
CA THR A 107 -1.88 5.27 8.66
C THR A 107 -2.31 6.51 9.46
N SER A 108 -1.45 7.52 9.57
CA SER A 108 -1.70 8.74 10.34
C SER A 108 -2.48 9.81 9.59
N VAL A 109 -2.66 9.66 8.26
CA VAL A 109 -3.16 10.73 7.38
C VAL A 109 -4.51 10.34 6.73
N GLU A 110 -5.19 9.31 7.23
CA GLU A 110 -6.49 8.91 6.69
C GLU A 110 -7.56 9.93 7.12
N ALA A 111 -8.21 10.55 6.14
CA ALA A 111 -9.31 11.47 6.39
C ALA A 111 -10.52 10.67 6.93
N PRO A 112 -11.24 11.21 7.94
CA PRO A 112 -12.44 10.55 8.45
C PRO A 112 -13.53 10.47 7.37
N PRO A 113 -14.43 9.48 7.43
CA PRO A 113 -15.55 9.40 6.51
C PRO A 113 -16.46 10.63 6.64
N SER A 114 -17.13 11.01 5.57
CA SER A 114 -18.04 12.14 5.58
C SER A 114 -19.27 11.88 6.45
N LEU A 115 -19.57 12.77 7.40
CA LEU A 115 -20.78 12.70 8.23
C LEU A 115 -22.00 13.38 7.61
N LEU A 116 -21.79 14.28 6.63
CA LEU A 116 -22.85 15.05 6.01
C LEU A 116 -23.56 14.21 4.94
N PRO A 117 -24.91 14.25 4.86
CA PRO A 117 -25.64 13.55 3.82
C PRO A 117 -25.29 14.11 2.44
N ALA A 118 -24.90 13.24 1.51
CA ALA A 118 -24.56 13.64 0.15
C ALA A 118 -25.81 14.12 -0.59
N LYS A 119 -25.70 15.28 -1.26
CA LYS A 119 -26.74 15.76 -2.18
C LYS A 119 -26.83 14.81 -3.38
N ARG A 120 -28.05 14.62 -3.88
CA ARG A 120 -28.34 13.69 -4.96
C ARG A 120 -28.48 14.47 -6.28
N TYR A 121 -27.66 14.11 -7.25
CA TYR A 121 -27.68 14.69 -8.58
C TYR A 121 -27.99 13.62 -9.62
N CYS A 122 -28.47 14.06 -10.77
CA CYS A 122 -28.75 13.23 -11.92
C CYS A 122 -27.42 12.83 -12.56
N ASP A 123 -27.25 11.55 -12.85
CA ASP A 123 -26.00 11.03 -13.41
C ASP A 123 -25.79 11.45 -14.88
N VAL A 124 -26.87 11.85 -15.57
CA VAL A 124 -26.83 12.30 -16.97
C VAL A 124 -26.63 13.81 -17.09
N THR A 125 -27.38 14.62 -16.34
CA THR A 125 -27.42 16.08 -16.52
C THR A 125 -26.74 16.87 -15.40
N GLY A 126 -26.44 16.26 -14.25
CA GLY A 126 -25.88 16.94 -13.09
C GLY A 126 -26.87 17.82 -12.30
N LEU A 127 -28.14 17.92 -12.73
CA LEU A 127 -29.19 18.62 -11.99
C LEU A 127 -29.60 17.84 -10.73
N GLN A 128 -30.25 18.48 -9.75
CA GLN A 128 -30.68 17.79 -8.52
C GLN A 128 -31.70 16.68 -8.84
N ALA A 129 -31.43 15.43 -8.47
CA ALA A 129 -32.29 14.29 -8.75
C ALA A 129 -32.96 13.76 -7.48
N LEU A 130 -34.29 13.70 -7.50
CA LEU A 130 -35.11 13.18 -6.39
C LEU A 130 -35.38 11.68 -6.54
N TYR A 131 -35.40 11.16 -7.77
CA TYR A 131 -35.82 9.80 -8.08
C TYR A 131 -34.67 8.92 -8.60
N THR A 132 -34.89 7.62 -8.57
CA THR A 132 -33.90 6.60 -8.96
C THR A 132 -34.60 5.46 -9.65
N ASP A 133 -34.06 5.04 -10.78
CA ASP A 133 -34.63 3.93 -11.55
C ASP A 133 -34.35 2.59 -10.82
N PRO A 134 -35.36 1.74 -10.56
CA PRO A 134 -35.16 0.44 -9.93
C PRO A 134 -34.31 -0.54 -10.74
N LYS A 135 -34.19 -0.36 -12.06
CA LYS A 135 -33.43 -1.28 -12.93
C LYS A 135 -31.94 -0.94 -12.97
N THR A 136 -31.63 0.29 -13.39
CA THR A 136 -30.25 0.75 -13.59
C THR A 136 -29.62 1.35 -12.32
N ARG A 137 -30.43 1.72 -11.32
CA ARG A 137 -30.03 2.51 -10.14
C ARG A 137 -29.49 3.91 -10.48
N LEU A 138 -29.65 4.36 -11.73
CA LEU A 138 -29.33 5.72 -12.15
C LEU A 138 -30.35 6.71 -11.60
N ARG A 139 -29.87 7.90 -11.26
CA ARG A 139 -30.66 9.02 -10.73
C ARG A 139 -31.09 9.94 -11.85
N TYR A 140 -32.36 10.31 -11.87
CA TYR A 140 -32.93 11.18 -12.89
C TYR A 140 -33.71 12.36 -12.28
N HIS A 141 -33.73 13.48 -13.00
CA HIS A 141 -34.42 14.70 -12.60
C HIS A 141 -35.86 14.78 -13.16
N SER A 142 -36.03 14.49 -14.46
CA SER A 142 -37.29 14.60 -15.19
C SER A 142 -37.68 13.28 -15.89
N ALA A 143 -38.93 13.19 -16.34
CA ALA A 143 -39.45 12.03 -17.08
C ALA A 143 -38.71 11.82 -18.41
N GLU A 144 -38.32 12.89 -19.10
CA GLU A 144 -37.57 12.82 -20.36
C GLU A 144 -36.24 12.06 -20.19
N ILE A 145 -35.55 12.30 -19.08
CA ILE A 145 -34.29 11.61 -18.76
C ILE A 145 -34.56 10.14 -18.45
N TYR A 146 -35.68 9.83 -17.78
CA TYR A 146 -36.08 8.45 -17.53
C TYR A 146 -36.36 7.67 -18.82
N ASP A 147 -37.01 8.32 -19.81
CA ASP A 147 -37.27 7.68 -21.11
C ASP A 147 -35.97 7.37 -21.86
N ILE A 148 -34.97 8.26 -21.77
CA ILE A 148 -33.62 8.03 -22.31
C ILE A 148 -32.97 6.84 -21.60
N ILE A 149 -32.96 6.82 -20.26
CA ILE A 149 -32.37 5.74 -19.44
C ILE A 149 -33.04 4.40 -19.77
N ARG A 150 -34.37 4.38 -19.95
CA ARG A 150 -35.12 3.17 -20.30
C ARG A 150 -34.70 2.60 -21.66
N GLY A 151 -34.20 3.44 -22.57
CA GLY A 151 -33.69 3.05 -23.88
C GLY A 151 -32.23 2.59 -23.90
N PHE A 152 -31.52 2.62 -22.77
CA PHE A 152 -30.11 2.19 -22.72
C PHE A 152 -29.96 0.71 -23.02
N VAL A 153 -28.87 0.38 -23.73
CA VAL A 153 -28.51 -1.00 -24.05
C VAL A 153 -27.99 -1.67 -22.77
N ARG A 154 -28.34 -2.93 -22.60
CA ARG A 154 -27.86 -3.74 -21.47
C ARG A 154 -26.33 -3.68 -21.40
N ALA A 155 -25.79 -3.23 -20.26
CA ALA A 155 -24.38 -2.97 -19.93
C ALA A 155 -23.85 -1.52 -20.08
N ILE A 156 -24.73 -0.54 -20.31
CA ILE A 156 -24.38 0.90 -20.30
C ILE A 156 -24.60 1.54 -18.90
N ASP A 157 -24.99 0.74 -17.90
CA ASP A 157 -25.33 1.17 -16.54
C ASP A 157 -24.31 0.71 -15.49
#